data_AF-A0A945YXT8-F1
#
_entry.id   AF-A0A945YXT8-F1
#
_cell.length_a   1.000
_cell.length_b   1.000
_cell.length_c   1.000
_cell.angle_alpha   90.00
_cell.angle_beta   90.00
_cell.angle_gamma   90.00
#
_symmetry.space_group_name_H-M   'P 1'
#
loop_
_entity.id
_entity.type
_entity.pdbx_description
1 polymer ?
#
loop_
_entity_poly.entity_id
_entity_poly.type
_entity_poly.pdbx_seq_one_letter_code
_entity_poly.pdbx_strand_id
1 'polypeptide(L)' 'MKRAVYPGTFDPVTYGHLDVIKRGSKIFDELIVSVGHNPLKKP' A
#
# COMPACT_ATOMS: atom_id res chain seq x y z
N MET A 1 17.71 -8.98 4.49
CA MET A 1 16.43 -8.31 4.77
C MET A 1 16.01 -7.52 3.54
N LYS A 2 14.99 -7.98 2.81
CA LYS A 2 14.43 -7.31 1.63
C LYS A 2 13.23 -6.47 2.05
N ARG A 3 13.33 -5.16 1.85
CA ARG A 3 12.26 -4.20 2.14
C ARG A 3 11.60 -3.75 0.84
N ALA A 4 10.28 -3.56 0.86
CA ALA A 4 9.51 -2.99 -0.23
C ALA A 4 8.58 -1.87 0.26
N VAL A 5 8.24 -0.95 -0.64
CA VAL A 5 7.28 0.13 -0.37
C VAL A 5 6.15 0.05 -1.39
N TYR A 6 4.91 0.09 -0.90
CA TYR A 6 3.70 0.19 -1.72
C TYR A 6 2.99 1.52 -1.41
N PRO A 7 3.29 2.60 -2.15
CA PRO A 7 2.69 3.90 -1.93
C PRO A 7 1.32 4.03 -2.62
N GLY A 8 0.41 4.78 -2.02
CA GLY A 8 -0.90 5.09 -2.60
C GLY A 8 -1.70 6.06 -1.74
N THR A 9 -2.76 6.65 -2.31
CA THR A 9 -3.70 7.47 -1.52
C THR A 9 -4.65 6.61 -0.68
N PHE A 10 -4.91 5.37 -1.13
CA PHE A 10 -5.72 4.37 -0.42
C PHE A 10 -7.06 4.90 0.10
N ASP A 11 -7.70 5.73 -0.71
CA ASP A 11 -8.87 6.49 -0.36
C ASP A 11 -10.00 6.17 -1.37
N PRO A 12 -10.83 5.14 -1.08
CA PRO A 12 -10.68 4.17 0.01
C PRO A 12 -9.76 2.97 -0.32
N VAL A 13 -9.40 2.20 0.70
CA VAL A 13 -8.79 0.87 0.51
C VAL A 13 -9.81 -0.06 -0.13
N THR A 14 -9.38 -0.88 -1.09
CA THR A 14 -10.22 -1.86 -1.79
C THR A 14 -9.68 -3.27 -1.56
N TYR A 15 -10.48 -4.30 -1.85
CA TYR A 15 -10.02 -5.69 -1.82
C TYR A 15 -8.85 -5.95 -2.78
N GLY A 16 -8.75 -5.18 -3.87
CA GLY A 16 -7.60 -5.23 -4.78
C GLY A 16 -6.30 -4.75 -4.10
N HIS A 17 -6.36 -3.67 -3.32
CA HIS A 17 -5.21 -3.20 -2.52
C HIS A 17 -4.80 -4.26 -1.49
N LEU A 18 -5.77 -4.86 -0.80
CA LEU A 18 -5.52 -5.92 0.18
C LEU A 18 -4.89 -7.17 -0.42
N ASP A 19 -5.31 -7.55 -1.63
CA ASP A 19 -4.70 -8.67 -2.36
C ASP A 19 -3.22 -8.38 -2.72
N VAL A 20 -2.91 -7.17 -3.20
CA VAL A 20 -1.53 -6.75 -3.48
C VAL A 20 -0.69 -6.76 -2.20
N ILE A 21 -1.21 -6.21 -1.09
CA ILE A 21 -0.54 -6.22 0.21
C ILE A 21 -0.26 -7.65 0.68
N LYS A 22 -1.25 -8.54 0.59
CA LYS A 22 -1.14 -9.94 0.99
C LYS A 22 -0.14 -10.73 0.15
N ARG A 23 -0.02 -10.44 -1.15
CA ARG A 23 0.99 -11.05 -2.02
C ARG A 23 2.38 -10.48 -1.75
N GLY A 24 2.50 -9.16 -1.62
CA GLY A 24 3.76 -8.49 -1.32
C GLY A 24 4.35 -8.92 0.02
N SER A 25 3.53 -9.08 1.07
CA SER A 25 3.97 -9.50 2.40
C SER A 25 4.53 -10.93 2.45
N LYS A 26 4.32 -11.74 1.41
CA LYS A 26 4.90 -13.09 1.28
C LYS A 26 6.21 -13.11 0.51
N ILE A 27 6.54 -12.02 -0.20
CA ILE A 27 7.71 -11.92 -1.08
C ILE A 27 8.85 -11.16 -0.38
N PHE A 28 8.49 -10.17 0.45
CA PHE A 28 9.43 -9.29 1.15
C PHE A 28 9.40 -9.57 2.65
N ASP A 29 10.56 -9.40 3.30
CA ASP A 29 10.69 -9.52 4.75
C ASP A 29 9.94 -8.36 5.45
N GLU A 30 9.84 -7.21 4.78
CA GLU A 30 9.11 -6.03 5.26
C GLU A 30 8.44 -5.31 4.08
N LEU A 31 7.13 -5.08 4.18
CA LEU A 31 6.35 -4.31 3.21
C LEU A 31 5.76 -3.08 3.90
N ILE A 32 6.20 -1.90 3.48
CA ILE A 32 5.72 -0.61 3.99
C ILE A 32 4.62 -0.10 3.08
N VAL A 33 3.41 0.07 3.59
CA VAL A 33 2.29 0.69 2.87
C VAL A 33 2.26 2.17 3.21
N SER A 34 2.66 3.03 2.25
CA SER A 34 2.74 4.47 2.46
C SER A 34 1.46 5.15 1.99
N VAL A 35 0.72 5.75 2.93
CA VAL A 35 -0.53 6.47 2.64
C VAL A 35 -0.22 7.94 2.38
N GLY A 36 -0.32 8.34 1.12
CA GLY A 36 -0.10 9.73 0.70
C GLY A 36 -1.34 10.58 0.91
N HIS A 37 -1.21 11.67 1.67
CA HIS A 37 -2.23 12.71 1.74
C HIS A 37 -2.11 13.61 0.50
N ASN A 38 -3.14 13.62 -0.35
CA ASN A 38 -3.24 14.58 -1.44
C ASN A 38 -4.32 15.63 -1.10
N PRO A 39 -3.94 16.85 -0.70
CA PRO A 39 -4.90 17.90 -0.32
C PRO A 39 -5.77 18.41 -1.49
N LEU A 40 -5.38 18.10 -2.74
CA LEU A 40 -6.17 18.42 -3.94
C LEU A 40 -7.17 17.31 -4.30
N LYS A 41 -7.00 16.12 -3.72
CA LYS A 41 -7.96 15.02 -3.88
C LYS A 41 -9.04 15.21 -2.83
N LYS A 42 -10.29 15.42 -3.25
CA LYS A 42 -11.46 15.40 -2.36
C LYS A 42 -11.87 13.94 -2.18
N PRO A 43 -11.77 13.38 -0.96
CA PRO A 43 -12.20 12.02 -0.64
C PRO A 43 -13.69 11.78 -0.96
#